data_AF-A0A812WWB7-F1
#
_entry.id   AF-A0A812WWB7-F1
#
_cell.length_a   1.000
_cell.length_b   1.000
_cell.length_c   1.000
_cell.angle_alpha   90.00
_cell.angle_beta   90.00
_cell.angle_gamma   90.00
#
_symmetry.space_group_name_H-M   'P 1'
#
loop_
_entity.id
_entity.type
_entity.pdbx_description
1 polymer ?
#
loop_
_entity_poly.entity_id
_entity_poly.type
_entity_poly.pdbx_seq_one_letter_code
_entity_poly.pdbx_strand_id
1 'polypeptide(L)'
;MTTAGRPCNVLQWFDQVPQLLSEHGWCTAVRGNSSALAHCECPWGGKLVRFCFRGIPMRNVQDPARSLVRPETRAEHEPQAPLGFDLLQQLAPGDAVLQHRASWNLLQLCSLVFGDVGMPAFVPAKTPITCRQKLYRACPTREDTTLMFSTMSGQVSDALLICRTRAPEMVDLTAAFSMTTSRFDQWMSTHLCISLESARCKATCYFNRPGLAEMRAIDAKMYLVLVVNSCKRGPPLLPLPPDSTEEPAVRVRTEDDPIMLESWIRMPSGKFHFAAFVNQFAGNLGLDLEAFDTLDGQRLVHYQCVVRSDKWSSAQEIFMAAFNVQKRAYRRLNGGSIAPSVCSDAEPRFVFDEKLQELSQNLTQEEETSVQHHVKVRRTFLEVDEDSDSDDETLQRPSRRAKTTPRNWPSSDSDESDEASEAP
;
A
#
# COMPACT_ATOMS: atom_id res chain seq x y z
N MET A 1 -7.83 -20.36 -24.43
CA MET A 1 -7.38 -19.90 -23.09
C MET A 1 -8.44 -18.99 -22.54
N THR A 2 -9.01 -19.30 -21.37
CA THR A 2 -9.94 -18.42 -20.67
C THR A 2 -9.15 -17.23 -20.13
N THR A 3 -9.52 -16.00 -20.53
CA THR A 3 -8.91 -14.79 -20.00
C THR A 3 -9.16 -14.72 -18.49
N ALA A 4 -8.13 -14.44 -17.70
CA ALA A 4 -8.31 -14.25 -16.26
C ALA A 4 -9.28 -13.08 -16.00
N GLY A 5 -10.06 -13.17 -14.92
CA GLY A 5 -10.84 -12.02 -14.45
C GLY A 5 -9.90 -10.91 -13.97
N ARG A 6 -10.34 -9.65 -14.09
CA ARG A 6 -9.52 -8.50 -13.64
C ARG A 6 -9.31 -8.51 -12.13
N PRO A 7 -8.14 -8.05 -11.65
CA PRO A 7 -7.87 -8.01 -10.22
C PRO A 7 -8.71 -6.93 -9.54
N CYS A 8 -9.38 -7.28 -8.44
CA CYS A 8 -10.17 -6.37 -7.61
C CYS A 8 -9.47 -6.00 -6.28
N ASN A 9 -8.28 -6.54 -6.05
CA ASN A 9 -7.44 -6.23 -4.89
C ASN A 9 -5.96 -6.51 -5.21
N VAL A 10 -5.06 -6.10 -4.31
CA VAL A 10 -3.61 -6.23 -4.50
C VAL A 10 -3.15 -7.68 -4.55
N LEU A 11 -3.72 -8.57 -3.73
CA LEU A 11 -3.36 -10.00 -3.77
C LEU A 11 -3.67 -10.61 -5.13
N GLN A 12 -4.81 -10.28 -5.74
CA GLN A 12 -5.14 -10.76 -7.08
C GLN A 12 -4.20 -10.23 -8.16
N TRP A 13 -3.63 -9.03 -8.00
CA TRP A 13 -2.58 -8.54 -8.90
C TRP A 13 -1.35 -9.44 -8.84
N PHE A 14 -0.91 -9.83 -7.64
CA PHE A 14 0.23 -10.73 -7.47
C PHE A 14 -0.07 -12.18 -7.82
N ASP A 15 -1.29 -12.68 -7.58
CA ASP A 15 -1.71 -14.01 -8.01
C ASP A 15 -1.68 -14.14 -9.54
N GLN A 16 -2.06 -13.06 -10.26
CA GLN A 16 -2.15 -13.04 -11.72
C GLN A 16 -0.84 -12.62 -12.40
N VAL A 17 -0.03 -11.80 -11.72
CA VAL A 17 1.28 -11.33 -12.19
C VAL A 17 2.32 -11.52 -11.07
N PRO A 18 2.72 -12.76 -10.75
CA PRO A 18 3.67 -13.03 -9.65
C PRO A 18 4.99 -12.26 -9.78
N GLN A 19 5.45 -12.08 -11.02
CA GLN A 19 6.66 -11.37 -11.39
C GLN A 19 6.53 -9.84 -11.38
N LEU A 20 5.48 -9.26 -10.79
CA LEU A 20 5.21 -7.82 -10.84
C LEU A 20 6.40 -6.97 -10.36
N LEU A 21 7.12 -7.44 -9.33
CA LEU A 21 8.29 -6.78 -8.75
C LEU A 21 9.62 -7.37 -9.23
N SER A 22 9.60 -8.50 -9.94
CA SER A 22 10.78 -9.16 -10.50
C SER A 22 11.13 -8.60 -11.89
N GLU A 23 12.39 -8.67 -12.31
CA GLU A 23 12.75 -8.37 -13.71
C GLU A 23 12.34 -9.51 -14.66
N HIS A 24 12.11 -10.72 -14.13
CA HIS A 24 11.74 -11.88 -14.93
C HIS A 24 10.37 -11.70 -15.59
N GLY A 25 10.22 -12.15 -16.84
CA GLY A 25 8.95 -12.08 -17.59
C GLY A 25 8.57 -10.68 -18.12
N TRP A 26 9.42 -9.67 -17.92
CA TRP A 26 9.24 -8.33 -18.46
C TRP A 26 10.17 -8.06 -19.65
N CYS A 27 9.60 -7.57 -20.75
CA CYS A 27 10.37 -7.03 -21.87
C CYS A 27 10.77 -5.59 -21.54
N THR A 28 12.05 -5.34 -21.28
CA THR A 28 12.55 -3.99 -21.03
C THR A 28 12.52 -3.17 -22.32
N ALA A 29 11.72 -2.10 -22.33
CA ALA A 29 11.62 -1.20 -23.48
C ALA A 29 12.68 -0.09 -23.43
N VAL A 30 12.91 0.47 -22.24
CA VAL A 30 13.95 1.48 -21.98
C VAL A 30 14.50 1.27 -20.57
N ARG A 31 15.82 1.38 -20.41
CA ARG A 31 16.51 1.37 -19.13
C ARG A 31 17.43 2.57 -19.01
N GLY A 32 17.24 3.36 -17.96
CA GLY A 32 18.15 4.41 -17.52
C GLY A 32 18.73 4.10 -16.14
N ASN A 33 19.59 4.97 -15.63
CA ASN A 33 20.33 4.73 -14.38
C ASN A 33 19.42 4.57 -13.14
N SER A 34 18.30 5.29 -13.09
CA SER A 34 17.37 5.30 -11.95
C SER A 34 15.92 5.12 -12.37
N SER A 35 15.70 4.70 -13.62
CA SER A 35 14.38 4.51 -14.17
C SER A 35 14.36 3.40 -15.22
N ALA A 36 13.31 2.62 -15.26
CA ALA A 36 13.10 1.62 -16.30
C ALA A 36 11.63 1.62 -16.74
N LEU A 37 11.43 1.33 -18.02
CA LEU A 37 10.13 1.05 -18.61
C LEU A 37 10.17 -0.36 -19.18
N ALA A 38 9.24 -1.19 -18.75
CA ALA A 38 9.10 -2.54 -19.27
C ALA A 38 7.63 -2.85 -19.57
N HIS A 39 7.39 -3.90 -20.35
CA HIS A 39 6.04 -4.38 -20.63
C HIS A 39 5.97 -5.90 -20.71
N CYS A 40 4.77 -6.46 -20.51
CA CYS A 40 4.49 -7.87 -20.72
C CYS A 40 3.05 -8.08 -21.22
N GLU A 41 2.68 -9.32 -21.55
CA GLU A 41 1.29 -9.66 -21.85
C GLU A 41 0.44 -9.55 -20.59
N CYS A 42 -0.76 -8.97 -20.73
CA CYS A 42 -1.68 -8.85 -19.62
C CYS A 42 -2.54 -10.11 -19.47
N PRO A 43 -2.60 -10.77 -18.28
CA PRO A 43 -3.37 -12.01 -18.10
C PRO A 43 -4.87 -11.88 -18.37
N TRP A 44 -5.42 -10.66 -18.23
CA TRP A 44 -6.81 -10.33 -18.53
C TRP A 44 -7.00 -9.61 -19.88
N GLY A 45 -6.00 -9.72 -20.75
CA GLY A 45 -5.98 -9.18 -22.12
C GLY A 45 -5.35 -7.79 -22.23
N GLY A 46 -4.64 -7.53 -23.33
CA GLY A 46 -3.90 -6.29 -23.50
C GLY A 46 -2.40 -6.44 -23.19
N LYS A 47 -1.77 -5.33 -22.83
CA LYS A 47 -0.39 -5.27 -22.32
C LYS A 47 -0.40 -4.71 -20.91
N LEU A 48 0.53 -5.17 -20.08
CA LEU A 48 0.90 -4.46 -18.86
C LEU A 48 2.14 -3.62 -19.14
N VAL A 49 2.13 -2.36 -18.72
CA VAL A 49 3.29 -1.48 -18.79
C VAL A 49 3.71 -1.14 -17.37
N ARG A 50 5.01 -1.33 -17.08
CA ARG A 50 5.61 -1.09 -15.77
C ARG A 50 6.67 -0.01 -15.87
N PHE A 51 6.50 1.03 -15.08
CA PHE A 51 7.51 2.03 -14.78
C PHE A 51 8.15 1.71 -13.45
N CYS A 52 9.47 1.67 -13.40
CA CYS A 52 10.24 1.56 -12.17
C CYS A 52 11.05 2.84 -12.00
N PHE A 53 10.96 3.51 -10.86
CA PHE A 53 11.73 4.70 -10.53
C PHE A 53 12.43 4.48 -9.19
N ARG A 54 13.77 4.54 -9.18
CA ARG A 54 14.57 4.30 -7.97
C ARG A 54 15.02 5.60 -7.33
N GLY A 55 15.05 5.66 -5.99
CA GLY A 55 15.58 6.79 -5.23
C GLY A 55 14.90 8.11 -5.57
N ILE A 56 13.57 8.17 -5.56
CA ILE A 56 12.85 9.43 -5.64
C ILE A 56 12.98 10.13 -4.28
N PRO A 57 13.53 11.36 -4.23
CA PRO A 57 13.64 12.09 -2.98
C PRO A 57 12.27 12.52 -2.47
N MET A 58 12.02 12.38 -1.17
CA MET A 58 10.83 12.89 -0.49
C MET A 58 11.24 13.92 0.56
N ARG A 59 10.60 15.09 0.52
CA ARG A 59 10.78 16.14 1.52
C ARG A 59 9.71 16.02 2.59
N ASN A 60 10.08 16.31 3.84
CA ASN A 60 9.17 16.45 4.99
C ASN A 60 8.32 15.19 5.25
N VAL A 61 8.92 14.00 5.15
CA VAL A 61 8.27 12.73 5.48
C VAL A 61 8.75 12.29 6.86
N GLN A 62 7.82 12.23 7.82
CA GLN A 62 8.10 11.69 9.15
C GLN A 62 7.98 10.16 9.17
N ASP A 63 7.00 9.63 8.43
CA ASP A 63 6.72 8.20 8.32
C ASP A 63 6.65 7.82 6.83
N PRO A 64 7.67 7.13 6.30
CA PRO A 64 7.71 6.71 4.90
C PRO A 64 6.60 5.72 4.50
N ALA A 65 6.07 4.94 5.44
CA ALA A 65 4.88 4.10 5.22
C ALA A 65 3.62 4.94 4.96
N ARG A 66 3.73 6.27 5.13
CA ARG A 66 2.74 7.29 4.78
C ARG A 66 3.15 8.17 3.61
N SER A 67 4.02 7.65 2.75
CA SER A 67 4.40 8.30 1.49
C SER A 67 3.19 8.62 0.61
N LEU A 68 2.23 7.68 0.53
CA LEU A 68 0.93 7.85 -0.13
C LEU A 68 -0.17 8.22 0.87
N VAL A 69 -0.98 9.21 0.48
CA VAL A 69 -2.12 9.73 1.24
C VAL A 69 -3.41 9.02 0.81
N ARG A 70 -4.27 8.68 1.78
CA ARG A 70 -5.56 8.05 1.53
C ARG A 70 -6.41 8.84 0.53
N PRO A 71 -7.18 8.15 -0.34
CA PRO A 71 -7.96 8.79 -1.38
C PRO A 71 -9.00 9.79 -0.82
N GLU A 72 -9.68 9.44 0.27
CA GLU A 72 -10.66 10.33 0.91
C GLU A 72 -10.02 11.58 1.51
N THR A 73 -8.83 11.47 2.12
CA THR A 73 -8.10 12.65 2.64
C THR A 73 -7.68 13.57 1.50
N ARG A 74 -7.23 13.00 0.37
CA ARG A 74 -6.91 13.81 -0.82
C ARG A 74 -8.15 14.52 -1.35
N ALA A 75 -9.30 13.86 -1.40
CA ALA A 75 -10.52 14.50 -1.87
C ALA A 75 -10.99 15.65 -0.96
N GLU A 76 -10.90 15.49 0.36
CA GLU A 76 -11.34 16.51 1.31
C GLU A 76 -10.39 17.71 1.40
N HIS A 77 -9.08 17.48 1.27
CA HIS A 77 -8.06 18.51 1.55
C HIS A 77 -7.28 19.00 0.32
N GLU A 78 -7.61 18.50 -0.87
CA GLU A 78 -7.05 18.97 -2.14
C GLU A 78 -8.04 19.75 -3.05
N PRO A 79 -8.98 20.58 -2.55
CA PRO A 79 -10.07 21.12 -3.37
C PRO A 79 -9.63 22.20 -4.38
N GLN A 80 -8.43 22.78 -4.24
CA GLN A 80 -7.93 23.84 -5.13
C GLN A 80 -6.79 23.38 -6.05
N ALA A 81 -6.39 22.11 -6.00
CA ALA A 81 -5.39 21.63 -6.94
C ALA A 81 -6.01 21.47 -8.33
N PRO A 82 -5.22 21.67 -9.40
CA PRO A 82 -5.68 21.43 -10.77
C PRO A 82 -6.15 19.99 -11.02
N LEU A 83 -5.90 19.06 -10.08
CA LEU A 83 -6.34 17.67 -10.17
C LEU A 83 -7.81 17.43 -9.79
N GLY A 84 -8.37 18.20 -8.86
CA GLY A 84 -9.76 18.13 -8.36
C GLY A 84 -10.31 16.72 -8.14
N PHE A 85 -10.31 16.25 -6.89
CA PHE A 85 -10.91 14.97 -6.52
C PHE A 85 -12.24 15.20 -5.78
N ASP A 86 -13.33 14.71 -6.35
CA ASP A 86 -14.64 14.68 -5.72
C ASP A 86 -14.84 13.30 -5.06
N LEU A 87 -14.98 13.27 -3.73
CA LEU A 87 -15.30 12.05 -3.00
C LEU A 87 -16.77 11.68 -3.25
N LEU A 88 -17.03 10.61 -4.01
CA LEU A 88 -18.38 10.13 -4.26
C LEU A 88 -18.86 9.20 -3.14
N GLN A 89 -17.96 8.31 -2.69
CA GLN A 89 -18.29 7.34 -1.66
C GLN A 89 -17.02 6.91 -0.93
N GLN A 90 -17.06 6.94 0.40
CA GLN A 90 -16.07 6.27 1.24
C GLN A 90 -16.58 4.85 1.56
N LEU A 91 -15.80 3.83 1.22
CA LEU A 91 -16.14 2.42 1.47
C LEU A 91 -15.48 1.90 2.76
N ALA A 92 -14.25 2.34 3.00
CA ALA A 92 -13.48 2.10 4.22
C ALA A 92 -12.31 3.10 4.29
N PRO A 93 -11.61 3.22 5.43
CA PRO A 93 -10.37 3.99 5.51
C PRO A 93 -9.32 3.49 4.52
N GLY A 94 -8.99 4.32 3.54
CA GLY A 94 -8.11 3.98 2.43
C GLY A 94 -8.82 3.36 1.21
N ASP A 95 -10.15 3.20 1.20
CA ASP A 95 -10.91 2.65 0.07
C ASP A 95 -12.08 3.58 -0.27
N ALA A 96 -11.98 4.26 -1.41
CA ALA A 96 -12.95 5.28 -1.80
C ALA A 96 -13.22 5.27 -3.30
N VAL A 97 -14.44 5.64 -3.67
CA VAL A 97 -14.83 5.97 -5.04
C VAL A 97 -14.69 7.46 -5.22
N LEU A 98 -13.79 7.85 -6.11
CA LEU A 98 -13.50 9.24 -6.45
C LEU A 98 -13.94 9.53 -7.88
N GLN A 99 -14.33 10.78 -8.09
CA GLN A 99 -14.47 11.36 -9.41
C GLN A 99 -13.40 12.43 -9.60
N HIS A 100 -12.69 12.43 -10.72
CA HIS A 100 -11.71 13.47 -11.00
C HIS A 100 -11.76 13.92 -12.45
N ARG A 101 -11.51 15.21 -12.67
CA ARG A 101 -11.53 15.86 -14.00
C ARG A 101 -10.17 15.96 -14.64
N ALA A 102 -9.13 15.76 -13.84
CA ALA A 102 -7.78 15.84 -14.35
C ALA A 102 -7.24 14.49 -14.75
N SER A 103 -6.59 14.52 -15.87
CA SER A 103 -5.76 13.46 -16.37
C SER A 103 -4.45 13.50 -15.59
N TRP A 104 -4.16 12.45 -14.84
CA TRP A 104 -2.89 12.31 -14.14
C TRP A 104 -1.79 12.44 -15.19
N ASN A 105 -0.91 13.44 -15.11
CA ASN A 105 0.06 13.73 -16.19
C ASN A 105 0.88 12.49 -16.58
N LEU A 106 1.14 11.59 -15.63
CA LEU A 106 1.75 10.29 -15.88
C LEU A 106 0.86 9.38 -16.75
N LEU A 107 -0.42 9.24 -16.41
CA LEU A 107 -1.40 8.50 -17.20
C LEU A 107 -1.62 9.14 -18.58
N GLN A 108 -1.64 10.47 -18.67
CA GLN A 108 -1.68 11.16 -19.98
C GLN A 108 -0.48 10.77 -20.81
N LEU A 109 0.71 10.85 -20.24
CA LEU A 109 1.93 10.50 -20.94
C LEU A 109 1.92 9.03 -21.36
N CYS A 110 1.42 8.11 -20.53
CA CYS A 110 1.16 6.73 -20.94
C CYS A 110 0.16 6.66 -22.10
N SER A 111 -0.91 7.47 -22.07
CA SER A 111 -1.92 7.51 -23.13
C SER A 111 -1.40 8.10 -24.44
N LEU A 112 -0.53 9.09 -24.37
CA LEU A 112 0.12 9.72 -25.52
C LEU A 112 1.06 8.73 -26.19
N VAL A 113 1.83 7.99 -25.39
CA VAL A 113 2.85 7.07 -25.89
C VAL A 113 2.22 5.78 -26.40
N PHE A 114 1.32 5.16 -25.64
CA PHE A 114 0.87 3.80 -25.94
C PHE A 114 -0.52 3.75 -26.59
N GLY A 115 -1.12 4.90 -26.89
CA GLY A 115 -2.48 5.01 -27.43
C GLY A 115 -3.56 4.98 -26.36
N ASP A 116 -4.82 4.84 -26.79
CA ASP A 116 -5.99 4.98 -25.91
C ASP A 116 -5.96 3.97 -24.75
N VAL A 117 -5.61 4.47 -23.55
CA VAL A 117 -5.69 3.73 -22.28
C VAL A 117 -7.14 3.62 -21.81
N GLY A 118 -8.12 4.00 -22.66
CA GLY A 118 -9.48 4.29 -22.25
C GLY A 118 -9.60 5.68 -21.61
N MET A 119 -8.64 6.58 -21.88
CA MET A 119 -8.55 7.91 -21.28
C MET A 119 -8.31 8.92 -22.40
N PRO A 120 -9.15 9.96 -22.58
CA PRO A 120 -9.00 10.91 -23.68
C PRO A 120 -7.67 11.67 -23.54
N ALA A 121 -6.67 11.28 -24.33
CA ALA A 121 -5.27 11.68 -24.16
C ALA A 121 -4.94 13.12 -24.59
N PHE A 122 -5.82 13.78 -25.36
CA PHE A 122 -5.51 15.06 -26.03
C PHE A 122 -6.50 16.19 -25.75
N VAL A 123 -7.59 15.92 -25.02
CA VAL A 123 -8.53 16.95 -24.58
C VAL A 123 -8.59 16.83 -23.06
N PRO A 124 -8.48 17.91 -22.27
CA PRO A 124 -8.84 17.84 -20.85
C PRO A 124 -10.17 17.12 -20.78
N ALA A 125 -10.20 15.97 -20.10
CA ALA A 125 -11.34 15.08 -20.15
C ALA A 125 -12.56 15.90 -19.69
N LYS A 126 -13.37 16.38 -20.64
CA LYS A 126 -14.61 17.10 -20.32
C LYS A 126 -15.49 16.19 -19.45
N THR A 127 -15.35 14.89 -19.67
CA THR A 127 -15.98 13.84 -18.88
C THR A 127 -15.10 13.50 -17.69
N PRO A 128 -15.60 13.68 -16.46
CA PRO A 128 -14.89 13.23 -15.28
C PRO A 128 -14.77 11.69 -15.27
N ILE A 129 -13.65 11.18 -14.77
CA ILE A 129 -13.43 9.74 -14.60
C ILE A 129 -13.80 9.34 -13.18
N THR A 130 -14.64 8.31 -13.07
CA THR A 130 -14.96 7.67 -11.80
C THR A 130 -14.08 6.44 -11.61
N CYS A 131 -13.29 6.44 -10.53
CA CYS A 131 -12.42 5.33 -10.18
C CYS A 131 -12.55 4.99 -8.70
N ARG A 132 -12.47 3.70 -8.40
CA ARG A 132 -12.23 3.22 -7.04
C ARG A 132 -10.73 3.22 -6.78
N GLN A 133 -10.33 3.82 -5.68
CA GLN A 133 -8.94 3.84 -5.22
C GLN A 133 -8.83 3.10 -3.90
N LYS A 134 -7.88 2.16 -3.82
CA LYS A 134 -7.67 1.37 -2.61
C LYS A 134 -6.21 1.39 -2.19
N LEU A 135 -5.95 1.97 -1.03
CA LEU A 135 -4.65 2.07 -0.38
C LEU A 135 -4.44 0.86 0.52
N TYR A 136 -3.23 0.30 0.45
CA TYR A 136 -2.72 -0.72 1.35
C TYR A 136 -1.38 -0.25 1.92
N ARG A 137 -1.25 -0.23 3.24
CA ARG A 137 0.06 -0.03 3.89
C ARG A 137 0.65 -1.38 4.24
N ALA A 138 1.97 -1.46 4.31
CA ALA A 138 2.71 -2.70 4.59
C ALA A 138 2.29 -3.87 3.67
N CYS A 139 2.14 -3.58 2.37
CA CYS A 139 1.75 -4.56 1.36
C CYS A 139 2.42 -4.25 0.01
N PRO A 140 3.07 -5.23 -0.65
CA PRO A 140 3.16 -6.64 -0.26
C PRO A 140 4.16 -6.92 0.88
N THR A 141 5.18 -6.08 1.05
CA THR A 141 6.11 -6.17 2.18
C THR A 141 5.84 -5.08 3.22
N ARG A 142 6.46 -5.17 4.41
CA ARG A 142 6.30 -4.16 5.48
C ARG A 142 6.73 -2.74 5.09
N GLU A 143 7.62 -2.63 4.10
CA GLU A 143 8.20 -1.36 3.64
C GLU A 143 7.39 -0.73 2.49
N ASP A 144 6.43 -1.49 1.95
CA ASP A 144 5.66 -1.12 0.77
C ASP A 144 4.34 -0.45 1.15
N THR A 145 4.02 0.64 0.43
CA THR A 145 2.68 1.22 0.39
C THR A 145 2.13 1.12 -1.02
N THR A 146 0.99 0.45 -1.16
CA THR A 146 0.38 0.17 -2.45
C THR A 146 -0.90 0.96 -2.65
N LEU A 147 -1.09 1.56 -3.82
CA LEU A 147 -2.32 2.24 -4.21
C LEU A 147 -2.83 1.67 -5.53
N MET A 148 -4.01 1.08 -5.48
CA MET A 148 -4.69 0.47 -6.63
C MET A 148 -5.77 1.41 -7.15
N PHE A 149 -5.93 1.44 -8.48
CA PHE A 149 -6.96 2.20 -9.19
C PHE A 149 -7.77 1.22 -10.05
N SER A 150 -9.09 1.30 -9.94
CA SER A 150 -10.02 0.54 -10.79
C SER A 150 -11.08 1.48 -11.36
N THR A 151 -11.11 1.59 -12.68
CA THR A 151 -12.07 2.44 -13.41
C THR A 151 -13.43 1.76 -13.48
N MET A 152 -14.51 2.51 -13.22
CA MET A 152 -15.88 1.96 -13.20
C MET A 152 -16.66 2.19 -14.50
N SER A 153 -16.21 3.10 -15.37
CA SER A 153 -16.97 3.62 -16.52
C SER A 153 -16.89 2.78 -17.80
N GLY A 154 -16.57 1.49 -17.71
CA GLY A 154 -16.45 0.59 -18.87
C GLY A 154 -15.21 0.84 -19.75
N GLN A 155 -14.55 2.00 -19.61
CA GLN A 155 -13.18 2.24 -20.04
C GLN A 155 -12.23 1.66 -19.00
N VAL A 156 -11.27 0.87 -19.46
CA VAL A 156 -10.55 -0.09 -18.61
C VAL A 156 -9.12 0.36 -18.46
N SER A 157 -8.89 1.18 -17.45
CA SER A 157 -7.56 1.44 -16.93
C SER A 157 -7.52 0.94 -15.49
N ASP A 158 -6.90 -0.20 -15.28
CA ASP A 158 -6.49 -0.64 -13.95
C ASP A 158 -5.02 -0.26 -13.76
N ALA A 159 -4.71 0.28 -12.59
CA ALA A 159 -3.35 0.68 -12.25
C ALA A 159 -3.00 0.25 -10.84
N LEU A 160 -1.72 -0.04 -10.64
CA LEU A 160 -1.16 -0.40 -9.36
C LEU A 160 0.14 0.37 -9.14
N LEU A 161 0.21 1.11 -8.03
CA LEU A 161 1.40 1.82 -7.61
C LEU A 161 1.93 1.17 -6.34
N ILE A 162 3.21 0.85 -6.32
CA ILE A 162 3.90 0.28 -5.17
C ILE A 162 5.05 1.23 -4.82
N CYS A 163 4.99 1.80 -3.63
CA CYS A 163 5.99 2.71 -3.10
C CYS A 163 6.78 1.98 -2.02
N ARG A 164 8.04 1.66 -2.30
CA ARG A 164 8.94 1.03 -1.33
C ARG A 164 9.83 2.06 -0.67
N THR A 165 9.82 2.10 0.65
CA THR A 165 10.74 2.96 1.40
C THR A 165 12.13 2.35 1.42
N ARG A 166 13.14 3.07 0.90
CA ARG A 166 14.57 2.68 1.01
C ARG A 166 15.26 3.37 2.17
N ALA A 167 14.91 4.63 2.39
CA ALA A 167 15.39 5.48 3.46
C ALA A 167 14.30 6.48 3.85
N PRO A 168 14.38 7.16 5.01
CA PRO A 168 13.36 8.12 5.43
C PRO A 168 12.98 9.18 4.39
N GLU A 169 13.94 9.57 3.55
CA GLU A 169 13.79 10.61 2.53
C GLU A 169 13.82 10.06 1.10
N MET A 170 13.77 8.73 0.90
CA MET A 170 13.86 8.12 -0.43
C MET A 170 12.90 6.95 -0.62
N VAL A 171 12.18 6.99 -1.75
CA VAL A 171 11.21 5.97 -2.16
C VAL A 171 11.54 5.44 -3.56
N ASP A 172 11.42 4.13 -3.72
CA ASP A 172 11.31 3.50 -5.05
C ASP A 172 9.83 3.40 -5.42
N LEU A 173 9.46 3.82 -6.63
CA LEU A 173 8.10 3.74 -7.15
C LEU A 173 8.05 2.75 -8.31
N THR A 174 7.24 1.71 -8.17
CA THR A 174 6.82 0.83 -9.27
C THR A 174 5.38 1.15 -9.63
N ALA A 175 5.12 1.50 -10.89
CA ALA A 175 3.78 1.81 -11.39
C ALA A 175 3.44 0.89 -12.56
N ALA A 176 2.44 0.03 -12.38
CA ALA A 176 1.95 -0.89 -13.40
C ALA A 176 0.58 -0.45 -13.93
N PHE A 177 0.41 -0.47 -15.25
CA PHE A 177 -0.80 -0.03 -15.93
C PHE A 177 -1.28 -1.08 -16.93
N SER A 178 -2.57 -1.41 -16.88
CA SER A 178 -3.24 -2.22 -17.90
C SER A 178 -3.57 -1.38 -19.13
N MET A 179 -3.25 -1.91 -20.32
CA MET A 179 -3.38 -1.21 -21.60
C MET A 179 -4.07 -2.09 -22.64
N THR A 180 -4.89 -1.52 -23.51
CA THR A 180 -5.47 -2.26 -24.64
C THR A 180 -4.44 -2.46 -25.76
N THR A 181 -4.48 -3.61 -26.43
CA THR A 181 -3.36 -4.24 -27.18
C THR A 181 -2.85 -3.51 -28.43
N SER A 182 -3.43 -2.39 -28.86
CA SER A 182 -3.36 -2.08 -30.30
C SER A 182 -2.05 -1.48 -30.83
N ARG A 183 -1.12 -0.92 -30.04
CA ARG A 183 0.02 -0.12 -30.61
C ARG A 183 1.31 -0.04 -29.79
N PHE A 184 1.83 -1.14 -29.24
CA PHE A 184 3.20 -1.13 -28.70
C PHE A 184 4.22 -1.34 -29.83
N ASP A 185 4.39 -0.33 -30.68
CA ASP A 185 5.32 -0.42 -31.81
C ASP A 185 6.73 0.08 -31.45
N GLN A 186 7.73 -0.57 -32.04
CA GLN A 186 9.15 -0.39 -31.76
C GLN A 186 9.69 1.01 -32.13
N TRP A 187 9.00 1.75 -33.02
CA TRP A 187 9.41 3.09 -33.46
C TRP A 187 9.39 4.14 -32.33
N MET A 188 8.79 3.82 -31.19
CA MET A 188 8.62 4.76 -30.08
C MET A 188 9.83 4.86 -29.14
N SER A 189 10.88 4.05 -29.31
CA SER A 189 11.99 3.94 -28.34
C SER A 189 12.61 5.28 -27.92
N THR A 190 12.87 6.20 -28.85
CA THR A 190 13.38 7.55 -28.53
C THR A 190 12.38 8.37 -27.70
N HIS A 191 11.09 8.26 -28.00
CA HIS A 191 10.03 8.91 -27.23
C HIS A 191 9.84 8.26 -25.86
N LEU A 192 10.11 6.96 -25.72
CA LEU A 192 10.04 6.24 -24.45
C LEU A 192 11.07 6.77 -23.44
N CYS A 193 12.29 7.12 -23.86
CA CYS A 193 13.29 7.71 -22.98
C CYS A 193 12.83 9.06 -22.40
N ILE A 194 12.41 9.99 -23.26
CA ILE A 194 11.89 11.31 -22.85
C ILE A 194 10.66 11.13 -21.96
N SER A 195 9.80 10.17 -22.30
CA SER A 195 8.61 9.83 -21.54
C SER A 195 8.95 9.33 -20.14
N LEU A 196 9.95 8.45 -20.03
CA LEU A 196 10.42 7.89 -18.77
C LEU A 196 11.02 8.96 -17.85
N GLU A 197 11.81 9.89 -18.39
CA GLU A 197 12.36 11.02 -17.63
C GLU A 197 11.27 11.99 -17.17
N SER A 198 10.34 12.33 -18.05
CA SER A 198 9.18 13.16 -17.72
C SER A 198 8.31 12.50 -16.64
N ALA A 199 8.05 11.20 -16.76
CA ALA A 199 7.33 10.40 -15.78
C ALA A 199 8.01 10.41 -14.41
N ARG A 200 9.33 10.23 -14.37
CA ARG A 200 10.13 10.34 -13.13
C ARG A 200 10.03 11.74 -12.52
N CYS A 201 10.15 12.78 -13.34
CA CYS A 201 9.99 14.17 -12.88
C CYS A 201 8.60 14.39 -12.27
N LYS A 202 7.53 13.90 -12.91
CA LYS A 202 6.16 13.98 -12.38
C LYS A 202 5.98 13.18 -11.08
N ALA A 203 6.58 12.00 -10.96
CA ALA A 203 6.59 11.25 -9.71
C ALA A 203 7.29 12.04 -8.59
N THR A 204 8.46 12.61 -8.87
CA THR A 204 9.18 13.49 -7.91
C THR A 204 8.33 14.70 -7.52
N CYS A 205 7.68 15.37 -8.48
CA CYS A 205 6.77 16.47 -8.19
C CYS A 205 5.57 16.02 -7.34
N TYR A 206 5.03 14.84 -7.59
CA TYR A 206 3.91 14.29 -6.81
C TYR A 206 4.29 14.12 -5.34
N PHE A 207 5.43 13.48 -5.04
CA PHE A 207 5.89 13.25 -3.66
C PHE A 207 6.38 14.52 -2.94
N ASN A 208 6.61 15.61 -3.67
CA ASN A 208 7.12 16.88 -3.14
C ASN A 208 6.20 18.07 -3.41
N ARG A 209 4.94 17.82 -3.78
CA ARG A 209 3.99 18.90 -4.07
C ARG A 209 3.74 19.75 -2.81
N PRO A 210 3.56 21.08 -2.95
CA PRO A 210 3.16 21.93 -1.83
C PRO A 210 1.90 21.41 -1.14
N GLY A 211 1.85 21.49 0.19
CA GLY A 211 0.74 21.00 1.01
C GLY A 211 0.73 19.49 1.27
N LEU A 212 1.57 18.68 0.61
CA LEU A 212 1.55 17.22 0.84
C LEU A 212 1.97 16.81 2.25
N ALA A 213 2.94 17.52 2.84
CA ALA A 213 3.35 17.25 4.22
C ALA A 213 2.19 17.51 5.21
N GLU A 214 1.42 18.58 5.00
CA GLU A 214 0.22 18.88 5.79
C GLU A 214 -0.86 17.82 5.58
N MET A 215 -1.13 17.44 4.32
CA MET A 215 -2.07 16.35 4.02
C MET A 215 -1.68 15.03 4.68
N ARG A 216 -0.39 14.68 4.71
CA ARG A 216 0.10 13.49 5.44
C ARG A 216 -0.13 13.60 6.94
N ALA A 217 0.05 14.79 7.52
CA ALA A 217 -0.20 15.02 8.94
C ALA A 217 -1.70 14.94 9.29
N ILE A 218 -2.57 15.39 8.38
CA ILE A 218 -4.03 15.25 8.51
C ILE A 218 -4.43 13.77 8.37
N ASP A 219 -3.98 13.10 7.31
CA ASP A 219 -4.21 11.66 7.07
C ASP A 219 -3.80 10.81 8.27
N ALA A 220 -2.68 11.19 8.90
CA ALA A 220 -2.15 10.50 10.06
C ALA A 220 -3.07 10.51 11.29
N LYS A 221 -3.97 11.49 11.39
CA LYS A 221 -4.87 11.73 12.53
C LYS A 221 -6.34 11.57 12.15
N MET A 222 -6.65 11.34 10.88
CA MET A 222 -8.02 11.28 10.36
C MET A 222 -8.84 10.16 10.98
N TYR A 223 -8.18 9.07 11.38
CA TYR A 223 -8.81 7.90 11.97
C TYR A 223 -8.17 7.52 13.29
N LEU A 224 -8.97 6.96 14.18
CA LEU A 224 -8.53 6.34 15.43
C LEU A 224 -9.12 4.96 15.57
N VAL A 225 -8.39 4.08 16.24
CA VAL A 225 -8.83 2.71 16.51
C VAL A 225 -9.49 2.65 17.87
N LEU A 226 -10.69 2.10 17.91
CA LEU A 226 -11.39 1.73 19.13
C LEU A 226 -11.14 0.25 19.41
N VAL A 227 -11.00 -0.11 20.68
CA VAL A 227 -10.91 -1.49 21.15
C VAL A 227 -11.94 -1.76 22.23
N VAL A 228 -12.61 -2.92 22.15
CA VAL A 228 -13.42 -3.44 23.24
C VAL A 228 -12.70 -4.58 23.95
N ASN A 229 -12.64 -4.48 25.27
CA ASN A 229 -12.02 -5.48 26.14
C ASN A 229 -13.08 -6.12 27.05
N SER A 230 -12.71 -7.21 27.72
CA SER A 230 -13.49 -7.81 28.82
C SER A 230 -14.84 -8.44 28.44
N CYS A 231 -15.00 -8.92 27.21
CA CYS A 231 -16.21 -9.62 26.72
C CYS A 231 -16.28 -11.11 27.10
N LYS A 232 -15.75 -11.52 28.25
CA LYS A 232 -15.66 -12.95 28.65
C LYS A 232 -17.02 -13.64 28.84
N ARG A 233 -18.09 -12.88 29.11
CA ARG A 233 -19.45 -13.38 29.33
C ARG A 233 -20.38 -13.07 28.16
N GLY A 234 -19.80 -12.93 26.97
CA GLY A 234 -20.52 -12.62 25.73
C GLY A 234 -20.37 -11.15 25.30
N PRO A 235 -20.91 -10.82 24.12
CA PRO A 235 -20.78 -9.50 23.52
C PRO A 235 -21.52 -8.43 24.35
N PRO A 236 -21.14 -7.15 24.23
CA PRO A 236 -21.87 -6.05 24.84
C PRO A 236 -23.34 -6.02 24.38
N LEU A 237 -24.19 -5.38 25.18
CA LEU A 237 -25.61 -5.20 24.91
C LEU A 237 -25.83 -3.93 24.08
N LEU A 238 -26.88 -3.94 23.28
CA LEU A 238 -27.33 -2.76 22.54
C LEU A 238 -28.46 -2.07 23.30
N PRO A 239 -28.53 -0.73 23.28
CA PRO A 239 -29.72 -0.03 23.75
C PRO A 239 -30.88 -0.33 22.81
N LEU A 240 -32.06 -0.58 23.36
CA LEU A 240 -33.27 -0.77 22.59
C LEU A 240 -33.80 0.60 22.14
N PRO A 241 -34.00 0.86 20.83
CA PRO A 241 -34.61 2.09 20.37
C PRO A 241 -36.01 2.29 21.00
N PRO A 242 -36.44 3.53 21.28
CA PRO A 242 -37.71 3.80 21.96
C PRO A 242 -38.93 3.26 21.21
N ASP A 243 -38.86 3.22 19.87
CA ASP A 243 -39.94 2.75 19.00
C ASP A 243 -39.83 1.25 18.65
N SER A 244 -38.89 0.53 19.24
CA SER A 244 -38.71 -0.90 18.95
C SER A 244 -39.79 -1.75 19.62
N THR A 245 -40.32 -2.71 18.87
CA THR A 245 -41.28 -3.71 19.37
C THR A 245 -40.59 -4.93 19.98
N GLU A 246 -39.26 -5.01 19.95
CA GLU A 246 -38.51 -6.14 20.51
C GLU A 246 -38.58 -6.18 22.04
N GLU A 247 -38.67 -7.38 22.62
CA GLU A 247 -38.63 -7.53 24.07
C GLU A 247 -37.21 -7.31 24.62
N PRO A 248 -37.03 -6.47 25.65
CA PRO A 248 -35.72 -6.21 26.21
C PRO A 248 -35.19 -7.44 26.98
N ALA A 249 -33.92 -7.76 26.75
CA ALA A 249 -33.22 -8.80 27.51
C ALA A 249 -33.00 -8.39 28.97
N VAL A 250 -32.80 -7.09 29.24
CA VAL A 250 -32.70 -6.54 30.59
C VAL A 250 -33.18 -5.10 30.64
N ARG A 251 -33.84 -4.75 31.75
CA ARG A 251 -34.19 -3.37 32.08
C ARG A 251 -33.33 -2.86 33.23
N VAL A 252 -32.85 -1.62 33.14
CA VAL A 252 -32.12 -0.93 34.21
C VAL A 252 -32.78 0.42 34.42
N ARG A 253 -33.25 0.68 35.64
CA ARG A 253 -33.73 2.01 36.00
C ARG A 253 -32.53 2.86 36.41
N THR A 254 -32.47 4.06 35.87
CA THR A 254 -31.47 5.04 36.22
C THR A 254 -32.18 6.34 36.53
N GLU A 255 -32.50 6.55 37.80
CA GLU A 255 -33.24 7.73 38.27
C GLU A 255 -32.45 9.03 38.05
N ASP A 256 -31.12 8.94 37.95
CA ASP A 256 -30.20 10.10 37.85
C ASP A 256 -29.45 10.20 36.51
N ASP A 257 -29.79 9.42 35.48
CA ASP A 257 -28.97 9.36 34.26
C ASP A 257 -29.57 10.18 33.10
N PRO A 258 -28.83 11.15 32.54
CA PRO A 258 -29.35 12.10 31.55
C PRO A 258 -29.81 11.45 30.23
N ILE A 259 -29.37 10.23 29.91
CA ILE A 259 -29.65 9.60 28.59
C ILE A 259 -30.89 8.67 28.64
N MET A 260 -31.48 8.42 29.82
CA MET A 260 -32.76 7.68 29.98
C MET A 260 -32.82 6.31 29.26
N LEU A 261 -31.69 5.59 29.18
CA LEU A 261 -31.59 4.29 28.49
C LEU A 261 -32.00 3.13 29.41
N GLU A 262 -33.28 2.77 29.40
CA GLU A 262 -33.79 1.76 30.33
C GLU A 262 -33.71 0.32 29.80
N SER A 263 -33.81 0.13 28.49
CA SER A 263 -34.03 -1.19 27.88
C SER A 263 -32.84 -1.62 27.01
N TRP A 264 -32.40 -2.87 27.19
CA TRP A 264 -31.20 -3.39 26.54
C TRP A 264 -31.46 -4.76 25.95
N ILE A 265 -30.95 -4.99 24.74
CA ILE A 265 -31.06 -6.27 24.01
C ILE A 265 -29.68 -6.88 23.78
N ARG A 266 -29.66 -8.19 23.51
CA ARG A 266 -28.45 -8.86 23.04
C ARG A 266 -28.19 -8.48 21.59
N MET A 267 -26.92 -8.44 21.20
CA MET A 267 -26.55 -8.43 19.78
C MET A 267 -27.22 -9.61 19.07
N PRO A 268 -27.70 -9.42 17.81
CA PRO A 268 -28.18 -10.52 16.99
C PRO A 268 -27.17 -11.67 16.94
N SER A 269 -27.67 -12.91 16.84
CA SER A 269 -26.82 -14.11 16.87
C SER A 269 -25.76 -14.09 15.76
N GLY A 270 -24.50 -14.34 16.09
CA GLY A 270 -23.41 -14.40 15.12
C GLY A 270 -22.03 -14.26 15.78
N LYS A 271 -20.98 -14.26 14.96
CA LYS A 271 -19.64 -13.89 15.41
C LYS A 271 -19.63 -12.40 15.75
N PHE A 272 -19.19 -12.06 16.95
CA PHE A 272 -19.10 -10.67 17.38
C PHE A 272 -18.04 -9.93 16.57
N HIS A 273 -18.42 -8.79 15.98
CA HIS A 273 -17.53 -7.84 15.33
C HIS A 273 -17.77 -6.46 15.93
N PHE A 274 -16.71 -5.82 16.42
CA PHE A 274 -16.83 -4.57 17.15
C PHE A 274 -17.32 -3.42 16.25
N ALA A 275 -16.91 -3.37 14.99
CA ALA A 275 -17.42 -2.39 14.02
C ALA A 275 -18.95 -2.48 13.86
N ALA A 276 -19.49 -3.69 13.69
CA ALA A 276 -20.93 -3.91 13.60
C ALA A 276 -21.66 -3.50 14.89
N PHE A 277 -21.09 -3.81 16.05
CA PHE A 277 -21.61 -3.34 17.34
C PHE A 277 -21.61 -1.80 17.43
N VAL A 278 -20.51 -1.13 17.08
CA VAL A 278 -20.43 0.34 17.17
C VAL A 278 -21.43 0.99 16.23
N ASN A 279 -21.57 0.51 14.99
CA ASN A 279 -22.56 1.02 14.05
C ASN A 279 -23.99 0.87 14.57
N GLN A 280 -24.34 -0.31 15.10
CA GLN A 280 -25.69 -0.55 15.63
C GLN A 280 -25.93 0.21 16.94
N PHE A 281 -24.93 0.31 17.81
CA PHE A 281 -24.99 1.05 19.06
C PHE A 281 -25.15 2.56 18.81
N ALA A 282 -24.34 3.13 17.91
CA ALA A 282 -24.44 4.53 17.49
C ALA A 282 -25.78 4.82 16.80
N GLY A 283 -26.22 3.94 15.89
CA GLY A 283 -27.51 4.06 15.21
C GLY A 283 -28.69 4.06 16.18
N ASN A 284 -28.70 3.17 17.18
CA ASN A 284 -29.76 3.13 18.20
C ASN A 284 -29.76 4.36 19.12
N LEU A 285 -28.64 5.10 19.18
CA LEU A 285 -28.53 6.37 19.91
C LEU A 285 -28.76 7.61 19.02
N GLY A 286 -28.95 7.43 17.71
CA GLY A 286 -29.05 8.53 16.76
C GLY A 286 -27.74 9.30 16.56
N LEU A 287 -26.59 8.66 16.78
CA LEU A 287 -25.27 9.27 16.60
C LEU A 287 -24.79 9.08 15.15
N ASP A 288 -24.28 10.15 14.54
CA ASP A 288 -23.59 10.11 13.24
C ASP A 288 -22.15 9.61 13.42
N LEU A 289 -22.02 8.30 13.65
CA LEU A 289 -20.73 7.64 13.84
C LEU A 289 -20.69 6.33 13.04
N GLU A 290 -19.80 6.28 12.06
CA GLU A 290 -19.53 5.08 11.26
C GLU A 290 -18.22 4.44 11.70
N ALA A 291 -18.26 3.12 11.90
CA ALA A 291 -17.16 2.27 12.26
C ALA A 291 -16.88 1.23 11.17
N PHE A 292 -15.60 1.03 10.88
CA PHE A 292 -15.13 0.09 9.88
C PHE A 292 -14.30 -1.03 10.53
N ASP A 293 -14.34 -2.23 9.95
CA ASP A 293 -13.50 -3.37 10.37
C ASP A 293 -12.22 -3.51 9.52
N THR A 294 -11.97 -2.57 8.61
CA THR A 294 -10.76 -2.50 7.78
C THR A 294 -10.09 -1.15 7.89
N LEU A 295 -8.76 -1.13 7.88
CA LEU A 295 -7.93 0.08 7.84
C LEU A 295 -6.79 -0.15 6.85
N ASP A 296 -6.63 0.76 5.89
CA ASP A 296 -5.57 0.70 4.89
C ASP A 296 -5.55 -0.67 4.16
N GLY A 297 -6.74 -1.10 3.72
CA GLY A 297 -6.94 -2.34 2.98
C GLY A 297 -6.78 -3.63 3.80
N GLN A 298 -6.34 -3.55 5.06
CA GLN A 298 -6.17 -4.69 5.96
C GLN A 298 -7.33 -4.80 6.96
N ARG A 299 -7.72 -6.04 7.27
CA ARG A 299 -8.83 -6.30 8.21
C ARG A 299 -8.33 -6.25 9.65
N LEU A 300 -9.03 -5.53 10.52
CA LEU A 300 -8.77 -5.49 11.96
C LEU A 300 -9.30 -6.75 12.65
N VAL A 301 -8.68 -7.10 13.77
CA VAL A 301 -9.18 -8.13 14.68
C VAL A 301 -10.60 -7.80 15.17
N HIS A 302 -11.42 -8.82 15.40
CA HIS A 302 -12.86 -8.67 15.64
C HIS A 302 -13.27 -7.81 16.85
N TYR A 303 -12.36 -7.56 17.80
CA TYR A 303 -12.59 -6.69 18.96
C TYR A 303 -12.05 -5.25 18.76
N GLN A 304 -11.56 -4.92 17.56
CA GLN A 304 -11.18 -3.57 17.15
C GLN A 304 -12.07 -3.08 16.01
N CYS A 305 -12.21 -1.77 15.91
CA CYS A 305 -12.76 -1.07 14.76
C CYS A 305 -12.07 0.27 14.62
N VAL A 306 -12.25 0.91 13.47
CA VAL A 306 -11.73 2.24 13.20
C VAL A 306 -12.88 3.19 12.92
N VAL A 307 -12.78 4.41 13.43
CA VAL A 307 -13.76 5.49 13.25
C VAL A 307 -13.03 6.76 12.84
N ARG A 308 -13.73 7.69 12.17
CA ARG A 308 -13.16 9.01 11.90
C ARG A 308 -12.99 9.79 13.20
N SER A 309 -11.85 10.45 13.38
CA SER A 309 -11.49 11.13 14.63
C SER A 309 -12.38 12.33 14.95
N ASP A 310 -12.80 13.08 13.93
CA ASP A 310 -13.73 14.21 14.06
C ASP A 310 -15.11 13.73 14.52
N LYS A 311 -15.66 12.70 13.86
CA LYS A 311 -16.95 12.09 14.22
C LYS A 311 -16.93 11.47 15.61
N TRP A 312 -15.86 10.77 15.96
CA TRP A 312 -15.69 10.25 17.30
C TRP A 312 -15.65 11.36 18.34
N SER A 313 -14.90 12.43 18.11
CA SER A 313 -14.80 13.56 19.05
C SER A 313 -16.17 14.18 19.37
N SER A 314 -17.04 14.28 18.36
CA SER A 314 -18.41 14.77 18.55
C SER A 314 -19.34 13.77 19.25
N ALA A 315 -19.15 12.46 19.04
CA ALA A 315 -20.02 11.41 19.57
C ALA A 315 -19.56 10.83 20.92
N GLN A 316 -18.29 11.03 21.30
CA GLN A 316 -17.61 10.30 22.37
C GLN A 316 -18.31 10.45 23.73
N GLU A 317 -18.72 11.66 24.10
CA GLU A 317 -19.33 11.91 25.41
C GLU A 317 -20.64 11.12 25.58
N ILE A 318 -21.56 11.26 24.61
CA ILE A 318 -22.85 10.56 24.60
C ILE A 318 -22.64 9.05 24.52
N PHE A 319 -21.74 8.61 23.62
CA PHE A 319 -21.42 7.19 23.45
C PHE A 319 -20.92 6.58 24.77
N MET A 320 -19.96 7.23 25.44
CA MET A 320 -19.35 6.71 26.67
C MET A 320 -20.31 6.74 27.86
N ALA A 321 -21.16 7.77 27.97
CA ALA A 321 -22.20 7.83 28.99
C ALA A 321 -23.22 6.68 28.80
N ALA A 322 -23.71 6.47 27.58
CA ALA A 322 -24.58 5.34 27.25
C ALA A 322 -23.89 3.99 27.53
N PHE A 323 -22.61 3.86 27.17
CA PHE A 323 -21.83 2.65 27.40
C PHE A 323 -21.62 2.37 28.92
N ASN A 324 -21.59 3.39 29.76
CA ASN A 324 -21.55 3.20 31.22
C ASN A 324 -22.87 2.65 31.78
N VAL A 325 -24.02 3.08 31.26
CA VAL A 325 -25.32 2.46 31.55
C VAL A 325 -25.32 1.00 31.06
N GLN A 326 -24.82 0.76 29.85
CA GLN A 326 -24.68 -0.56 29.26
C GLN A 326 -23.91 -1.52 30.18
N LYS A 327 -22.82 -1.06 30.80
CA LYS A 327 -22.04 -1.88 31.75
C LYS A 327 -22.84 -2.32 32.96
N ARG A 328 -23.74 -1.47 33.49
CA ARG A 328 -24.65 -1.84 34.58
C ARG A 328 -25.66 -2.90 34.11
N ALA A 329 -26.26 -2.69 32.94
CA ALA A 329 -27.17 -3.66 32.32
C ALA A 329 -26.49 -5.02 32.07
N TYR A 330 -25.26 -5.00 31.56
CA TYR A 330 -24.47 -6.19 31.29
C TYR A 330 -24.19 -7.00 32.55
N ARG A 331 -23.77 -6.34 33.64
CA ARG A 331 -23.54 -7.01 34.94
C ARG A 331 -24.82 -7.58 35.52
N ARG A 332 -25.94 -6.84 35.39
CA ARG A 332 -27.25 -7.32 35.84
C ARG A 332 -27.68 -8.58 35.09
N LEU A 333 -27.48 -8.62 33.77
CA LEU A 333 -27.91 -9.73 32.93
C LEU A 333 -26.99 -10.95 33.02
N ASN A 334 -25.66 -10.75 32.99
CA ASN A 334 -24.69 -11.85 32.92
C ASN A 334 -24.03 -12.17 34.28
N GLY A 335 -24.38 -11.43 35.35
CA GLY A 335 -23.75 -11.49 36.66
C GLY A 335 -22.29 -11.01 36.68
N GLY A 336 -21.68 -11.02 37.87
CA GLY A 336 -20.24 -10.76 38.06
C GLY A 336 -19.83 -9.27 38.10
N SER A 337 -18.56 -9.02 38.43
CA SER A 337 -18.00 -7.67 38.56
C SER A 337 -17.42 -7.10 37.26
N ILE A 338 -17.02 -7.98 36.34
CA ILE A 338 -16.37 -7.62 35.07
C ILE A 338 -17.44 -7.29 34.02
N ALA A 339 -17.25 -6.18 33.30
CA ALA A 339 -18.08 -5.76 32.19
C ALA A 339 -17.20 -5.31 31.01
N PRO A 340 -17.72 -5.27 29.78
CA PRO A 340 -17.01 -4.71 28.64
C PRO A 340 -16.49 -3.30 28.92
N SER A 341 -15.36 -2.96 28.31
CA SER A 341 -14.78 -1.62 28.37
C SER A 341 -14.29 -1.23 26.99
N VAL A 342 -14.56 0.01 26.57
CA VAL A 342 -14.06 0.58 25.32
C VAL A 342 -12.89 1.50 25.64
N CYS A 343 -11.82 1.38 24.86
CA CYS A 343 -10.69 2.30 24.88
C CYS A 343 -10.53 2.89 23.47
N SER A 344 -10.24 4.18 23.39
CA SER A 344 -9.87 4.87 22.15
C SER A 344 -8.35 4.91 21.97
N ASP A 345 -7.91 5.22 20.75
CA ASP A 345 -6.50 5.41 20.40
C ASP A 345 -5.61 4.17 20.65
N ALA A 346 -6.16 2.99 20.34
CA ALA A 346 -5.40 1.75 20.39
C ALA A 346 -4.48 1.59 19.17
N GLU A 347 -3.39 0.85 19.30
CA GLU A 347 -2.61 0.43 18.13
C GLU A 347 -3.43 -0.58 17.29
N PRO A 348 -3.50 -0.42 15.95
CA PRO A 348 -4.23 -1.35 15.09
C PRO A 348 -3.58 -2.74 15.12
N ARG A 349 -4.43 -3.76 15.27
CA ARG A 349 -4.06 -5.17 15.15
C ARG A 349 -4.83 -5.77 14.00
N PHE A 350 -4.11 -6.29 13.03
CA PHE A 350 -4.70 -6.87 11.83
C PHE A 350 -4.90 -8.38 12.00
N VAL A 351 -5.92 -8.91 11.35
CA VAL A 351 -6.10 -10.36 11.17
C VAL A 351 -4.94 -10.85 10.32
N PHE A 352 -4.32 -11.93 10.77
CA PHE A 352 -3.27 -12.59 10.02
C PHE A 352 -3.82 -13.10 8.68
N ASP A 353 -3.21 -12.67 7.58
CA ASP A 353 -3.53 -13.07 6.22
C ASP A 353 -2.39 -13.97 5.71
N GLU A 354 -2.64 -15.28 5.69
CA GLU A 354 -1.69 -16.30 5.23
C GLU A 354 -1.15 -15.98 3.83
N LYS A 355 -2.03 -15.51 2.93
CA LYS A 355 -1.65 -15.21 1.54
C LYS A 355 -0.70 -14.03 1.44
N LEU A 356 -0.94 -12.99 2.24
CA LEU A 356 -0.06 -11.82 2.26
C LEU A 356 1.30 -12.19 2.86
N GLN A 357 1.33 -13.07 3.86
CA GLN A 357 2.59 -13.57 4.41
C GLN A 357 3.36 -14.42 3.41
N GLU A 358 2.70 -15.36 2.73
CA GLU A 358 3.30 -16.19 1.68
C GLU A 358 3.87 -15.31 0.55
N LEU A 359 3.10 -14.31 0.10
CA LEU A 359 3.54 -13.34 -0.90
C LEU A 359 4.79 -12.58 -0.43
N SER A 360 4.78 -12.07 0.80
CA SER A 360 5.92 -11.36 1.38
C SER A 360 7.16 -12.26 1.47
N GLN A 361 7.00 -13.54 1.81
CA GLN A 361 8.10 -14.51 1.89
C GLN A 361 8.67 -14.79 0.50
N ASN A 362 7.82 -15.03 -0.49
CA ASN A 362 8.23 -15.30 -1.87
C ASN A 362 9.03 -14.12 -2.45
N LEU A 363 8.56 -12.89 -2.25
CA LEU A 363 9.27 -11.69 -2.70
C LEU A 363 10.63 -11.52 -2.02
N THR A 364 10.71 -11.81 -0.72
CA THR A 364 11.98 -11.72 0.03
C THR A 364 12.97 -12.77 -0.47
N GLN A 365 12.51 -14.00 -0.73
CA GLN A 365 13.34 -15.07 -1.26
C GLN A 365 13.84 -14.78 -2.69
N GLU A 366 12.99 -14.19 -3.54
CA GLU A 366 13.41 -13.74 -4.88
C GLU A 366 14.47 -12.64 -4.81
N GLU A 367 14.34 -11.69 -3.89
CA GLU A 367 15.34 -10.64 -3.68
C GLU A 367 16.68 -11.23 -3.21
N GLU A 368 16.66 -12.13 -2.23
CA GLU A 368 17.86 -12.81 -1.72
C GLU A 368 18.56 -13.64 -2.81
N THR A 369 17.80 -14.38 -3.61
CA THR A 369 18.36 -15.18 -4.70
C THR A 369 18.91 -14.33 -5.84
N SER A 370 18.29 -13.17 -6.12
CA SER A 370 18.79 -12.24 -7.14
C SER A 370 20.15 -11.63 -6.78
N VAL A 371 20.38 -11.36 -5.50
CA VAL A 371 21.66 -10.83 -4.99
C VAL A 371 22.73 -11.91 -4.91
N GLN A 372 22.33 -13.18 -4.80
CA GLN A 372 23.24 -14.33 -4.76
C GLN A 372 23.75 -14.77 -6.13
N HIS A 373 23.40 -14.09 -7.23
CA HIS A 373 23.98 -14.40 -8.54
C HIS A 373 25.51 -14.22 -8.58
N HIS A 374 26.16 -15.37 -8.48
CA HIS A 374 27.48 -15.80 -8.97
C HIS A 374 28.72 -15.01 -8.55
N VAL A 375 28.93 -14.90 -7.23
CA VAL A 375 30.31 -14.87 -6.71
C VAL A 375 30.79 -16.31 -6.56
N LYS A 376 31.53 -16.82 -7.56
CA LYS A 376 32.12 -18.16 -7.49
C LYS A 376 33.53 -18.06 -6.91
N VAL A 377 33.71 -18.54 -5.68
CA VAL A 377 35.06 -18.62 -5.10
C VAL A 377 35.76 -19.85 -5.66
N ARG A 378 36.77 -19.65 -6.52
CA ARG A 378 37.66 -20.72 -6.97
C ARG A 378 39.08 -20.42 -6.51
N ARG A 379 39.65 -21.37 -5.74
CA ARG A 379 41.06 -21.37 -5.31
C ARG A 379 41.52 -20.00 -4.78
N THR A 380 40.86 -19.48 -3.75
CA THR A 380 41.14 -18.18 -3.10
C THR A 380 40.86 -16.91 -3.92
N PHE A 381 40.33 -17.00 -5.15
CA PHE A 381 39.90 -15.83 -5.91
C PHE A 381 38.37 -15.78 -5.99
N LEU A 382 37.84 -14.56 -5.85
CA LEU A 382 36.44 -14.23 -6.16
C LEU A 382 36.36 -14.09 -7.68
N GLU A 383 35.90 -15.12 -8.38
CA GLU A 383 35.44 -14.96 -9.76
C GLU A 383 34.04 -14.32 -9.64
N VAL A 384 33.98 -13.01 -9.89
CA VAL A 384 32.72 -12.37 -10.27
C VAL A 384 32.52 -12.80 -11.72
N ASP A 385 31.54 -13.67 -11.97
CA ASP A 385 31.16 -13.99 -13.35
C ASP A 385 30.64 -12.69 -13.99
N GLU A 386 31.52 -11.98 -14.72
CA GLU A 386 31.15 -10.81 -15.55
C GLU A 386 30.40 -11.23 -16.83
N ASP A 387 30.16 -12.53 -17.01
CA ASP A 387 29.56 -13.13 -18.19
C ASP A 387 28.06 -13.37 -18.02
N SER A 388 27.22 -12.37 -18.32
CA SER A 388 25.92 -12.56 -19.03
C SER A 388 25.10 -11.27 -19.03
N ASP A 389 25.25 -10.45 -20.07
CA ASP A 389 24.17 -9.60 -20.62
C ASP A 389 24.69 -8.66 -21.74
N SER A 390 25.99 -8.66 -22.06
CA SER A 390 26.47 -8.07 -23.31
C SER A 390 26.31 -9.04 -24.47
N ASP A 391 25.08 -9.20 -24.96
CA ASP A 391 24.81 -9.65 -26.34
C ASP A 391 25.21 -8.55 -27.34
N ASP A 392 26.43 -8.00 -27.20
CA ASP A 392 27.03 -7.18 -28.24
C ASP A 392 27.84 -8.12 -29.14
N GLU A 393 27.12 -8.63 -30.14
CA GLU A 393 27.67 -9.35 -31.27
C GLU A 393 28.90 -8.61 -31.82
N THR A 394 29.91 -9.41 -32.15
CA THR A 394 31.06 -9.06 -33.01
C THR A 394 32.14 -8.16 -32.38
N LEU A 395 33.22 -8.80 -31.95
CA LEU A 395 34.52 -8.67 -32.63
C LEU A 395 35.43 -9.79 -32.11
N GLN A 396 35.63 -10.82 -32.95
CA GLN A 396 36.65 -11.84 -32.74
C GLN A 396 38.01 -11.15 -32.57
N ARG A 397 38.50 -11.02 -31.33
CA ARG A 397 39.90 -10.69 -31.07
C ARG A 397 40.75 -11.93 -31.37
N PRO A 398 41.69 -11.88 -32.34
CA PRO A 398 42.56 -13.01 -32.61
C PRO A 398 43.49 -13.23 -31.41
N SER A 399 43.35 -14.38 -30.79
CA SER A 399 44.29 -14.94 -29.81
C SER A 399 45.64 -15.16 -30.50
N ARG A 400 46.58 -14.22 -30.30
CA ARG A 400 48.01 -14.46 -30.42
C ARG A 400 48.68 -13.95 -29.14
N ARG A 401 48.84 -14.84 -28.16
CA ARG A 401 49.80 -14.64 -27.08
C ARG A 401 51.06 -15.44 -27.39
N ALA A 402 52.15 -14.72 -27.64
CA ALA A 402 53.48 -15.30 -27.75
C ALA A 402 53.89 -15.91 -26.39
N LYS A 403 54.47 -17.12 -26.44
CA LYS A 403 55.18 -17.73 -25.31
C LYS A 403 56.38 -16.84 -24.97
N THR A 404 56.35 -16.18 -23.81
CA THR A 404 57.55 -15.64 -23.17
C THR A 404 58.09 -16.68 -22.21
N THR A 405 59.26 -17.22 -22.55
CA THR A 405 60.10 -18.07 -21.71
C THR A 405 60.58 -17.30 -20.48
N PRO A 406 60.64 -17.90 -19.28
CA PRO A 406 61.21 -17.24 -18.11
C PRO A 406 62.74 -17.22 -18.23
N ARG A 407 63.31 -16.04 -18.06
CA ARG A 407 64.76 -15.81 -17.98
C ARG A 407 65.18 -15.97 -16.52
N ASN A 408 66.16 -16.83 -16.28
CA ASN A 408 66.84 -17.03 -15.00
C ASN A 408 67.27 -15.69 -14.38
N TRP A 409 66.89 -15.48 -13.13
CA TRP A 409 67.51 -14.49 -12.25
C TRP A 409 68.59 -15.20 -11.41
N PRO A 410 69.81 -14.67 -11.34
CA PRO A 410 70.84 -15.21 -10.46
C PRO A 410 70.57 -14.80 -9.02
N SER A 411 70.83 -15.76 -8.11
CA SER A 411 70.95 -15.51 -6.68
C SER A 411 72.15 -14.61 -6.42
N SER A 412 71.95 -13.63 -5.56
CA SER A 412 73.04 -12.95 -4.85
C SER A 412 72.77 -13.12 -3.37
N ASP A 413 73.46 -14.11 -2.80
CA ASP A 413 73.78 -14.19 -1.39
C ASP A 413 74.74 -13.04 -1.02
N SER A 414 74.44 -12.38 0.10
CA SER A 414 75.36 -11.68 0.99
C SER A 414 74.49 -11.14 2.13
N ASP A 415 74.33 -11.88 3.24
CA ASP A 415 75.19 -11.95 4.44
C ASP A 415 75.38 -10.62 5.19
N GLU A 416 75.42 -10.78 6.53
CA GLU A 416 75.85 -9.86 7.60
C GLU A 416 74.81 -8.83 8.11
N SER A 417 74.16 -9.10 9.27
CA SER A 417 74.59 -8.83 10.68
C SER A 417 74.35 -7.35 11.07
N ASP A 418 73.91 -6.91 12.25
CA ASP A 418 73.81 -7.41 13.62
C ASP A 418 72.92 -6.42 14.43
N GLU A 419 72.45 -6.85 15.62
CA GLU A 419 72.26 -6.05 16.87
C GLU A 419 71.39 -4.75 16.88
N ALA A 420 70.67 -4.31 17.91
CA ALA A 420 70.42 -4.71 19.30
C ALA A 420 69.33 -3.76 19.91
N SER A 421 68.93 -4.07 21.15
CA SER A 421 68.32 -3.22 22.21
C SER A 421 66.84 -2.81 22.04
N GLU A 422 65.91 -3.30 22.89
CA GLU A 422 65.60 -2.93 24.30
C GLU A 422 65.00 -1.52 24.51
N ALA A 423 63.69 -1.52 24.83
CA ALA A 423 63.00 -0.86 25.98
C ALA A 423 63.13 0.68 26.16
N PRO A 424 62.25 1.36 26.93
CA PRO A 424 61.26 0.88 27.92
C PRO A 424 59.77 1.02 27.53
#